data_AF-K0S371-F1
#
_entry.id   AF-K0S371-F1
#
_cell.length_a   1.000
_cell.length_b   1.000
_cell.length_c   1.000
_cell.angle_alpha   90.00
_cell.angle_beta   90.00
_cell.angle_gamma   90.00
#
_symmetry.space_group_name_H-M   'P 1'
#
loop_
_entity.id
_entity.type
_entity.pdbx_description
1 polymer ?
#
loop_
_entity_poly.entity_id
_entity_poly.type
_entity_poly.pdbx_seq_one_letter_code
_entity_poly.pdbx_strand_id
1 'polypeptide(L)'
;MSSHASTRLSVLVLGLAASGSSGFISTLTMPGVVTPTTRAPDELERYTMGQFGKVLDIRLTVGGRDTDQLFVVDGFQFELGESSDVEREGRLLSVPLPGTNGPNPQLSRGAHAIETTKDGTFISLEGLQTVELRDGSWEMVWRQDSIAGILVCGFNLAEDARRNSGVLEKGAIYLTFPVYTDEGLASVQATKSMKQAAYDMHKKERDEQLDLVRSAPNPLMKALHYRNAYQSLESMHGTGLSRLAEVPSTEEDVVEIGEGLRAVKTGTLWTTAKGRAFSSSAMAKNDRKLLGIATIVAIDV
;
A
#
# COMPACT_ATOMS: atom_id res chain seq x y z
N MET A 1 37.84 16.70 37.29
CA MET A 1 37.87 16.53 35.82
C MET A 1 37.44 15.10 35.53
N SER A 2 36.14 14.89 35.26
CA SER A 2 35.54 13.60 34.94
C SER A 2 34.66 13.81 33.72
N SER A 3 35.07 13.25 32.59
CA SER A 3 34.41 13.36 31.29
C SER A 3 33.39 12.23 31.19
N HIS A 4 32.11 12.56 31.28
CA HIS A 4 31.03 11.63 30.96
C HIS A 4 30.79 11.61 29.45
N ALA A 5 31.28 10.56 28.79
CA ALA A 5 30.95 10.25 27.41
C ALA A 5 29.52 9.68 27.34
N SER A 6 28.62 10.44 26.72
CA SER A 6 27.23 10.05 26.44
C SER A 6 27.18 9.23 25.14
N THR A 7 27.19 7.90 25.27
CA THR A 7 26.99 6.98 24.16
C THR A 7 25.51 6.95 23.77
N ARG A 8 25.15 7.59 22.65
CA ARG A 8 23.81 7.47 22.05
C ARG A 8 23.72 6.14 21.29
N LEU A 9 22.84 5.25 21.76
CA LEU A 9 22.43 4.06 21.03
C LEU A 9 21.45 4.50 19.91
N SER A 10 21.90 4.44 18.66
CA SER A 10 21.01 4.52 17.51
C SER A 10 20.43 3.13 17.26
N VAL A 11 19.14 2.96 17.52
CA VAL A 11 18.39 1.75 17.17
C VAL A 11 18.17 1.76 15.66
N LEU A 12 18.97 0.97 14.95
CA LEU A 12 18.80 0.72 13.52
C LEU A 12 17.74 -0.38 13.37
N VAL A 13 16.52 0.01 12.96
CA VAL A 13 15.46 -0.95 12.62
C VAL A 13 15.79 -1.55 11.25
N LEU A 14 16.46 -2.70 11.26
CA LEU A 14 16.66 -3.55 10.07
C LEU A 14 15.33 -4.23 9.73
N GLY A 15 14.58 -3.63 8.80
CA GLY A 15 13.44 -4.28 8.16
C GLY A 15 13.92 -5.47 7.33
N LEU A 16 13.45 -6.66 7.68
CA LEU A 16 13.67 -7.90 6.95
C LEU A 16 13.16 -7.74 5.50
N ALA A 17 14.12 -7.72 4.57
CA ALA A 17 13.86 -7.81 3.14
C ALA A 17 13.36 -9.23 2.80
N ALA A 18 12.05 -9.35 2.57
CA ALA A 18 11.48 -10.54 1.94
C ALA A 18 11.72 -10.48 0.43
N SER A 19 12.55 -11.40 -0.06
CA SER A 19 12.80 -11.67 -1.48
C SER A 19 11.53 -12.14 -2.18
N GLY A 20 11.16 -11.48 -3.29
CA GLY A 20 10.03 -11.87 -4.12
C GLY A 20 9.74 -10.85 -5.22
N SER A 21 10.39 -11.04 -6.37
CA SER A 21 10.15 -10.32 -7.62
C SER A 21 8.78 -10.71 -8.20
N SER A 22 7.73 -9.93 -7.92
CA SER A 22 6.43 -9.89 -8.66
C SER A 22 5.31 -9.07 -7.98
N GLY A 23 5.52 -8.49 -6.80
CA GLY A 23 4.46 -7.85 -6.01
C GLY A 23 3.90 -6.51 -6.50
N PHE A 24 4.11 -6.12 -7.77
CA PHE A 24 3.80 -4.75 -8.21
C PHE A 24 2.37 -4.49 -8.65
N ILE A 25 1.57 -5.53 -8.93
CA ILE A 25 0.13 -5.41 -9.13
C ILE A 25 -0.52 -6.70 -8.61
N SER A 26 -0.60 -6.84 -7.29
CA SER A 26 -1.61 -7.71 -6.67
C SER A 26 -2.41 -6.98 -5.59
N THR A 27 -2.09 -5.73 -5.27
CA THR A 27 -2.97 -4.83 -4.50
C THR A 27 -4.29 -4.58 -5.21
N LEU A 28 -4.27 -4.44 -6.54
CA LEU A 28 -5.52 -4.39 -7.32
C LEU A 28 -6.12 -5.77 -7.53
N THR A 29 -5.36 -6.86 -7.52
CA THR A 29 -5.91 -8.21 -7.64
C THR A 29 -5.51 -9.02 -6.41
N MET A 30 -6.11 -8.71 -5.26
CA MET A 30 -6.12 -9.65 -4.14
C MET A 30 -6.87 -10.89 -4.67
N PRO A 31 -6.21 -12.04 -4.89
CA PRO A 31 -6.92 -13.22 -5.36
C PRO A 31 -7.88 -13.65 -4.26
N GLY A 32 -9.17 -13.64 -4.60
CA GLY A 32 -10.29 -13.76 -3.69
C GLY A 32 -10.16 -14.92 -2.71
N VAL A 33 -10.10 -14.57 -1.43
CA VAL A 33 -10.81 -15.36 -0.44
C VAL A 33 -12.27 -14.99 -0.67
N VAL A 34 -12.96 -15.82 -1.45
CA VAL A 34 -14.40 -15.65 -1.71
C VAL A 34 -15.11 -16.00 -0.42
N THR A 35 -15.44 -15.00 0.38
CA THR A 35 -16.41 -15.16 1.47
C THR A 35 -17.81 -14.93 0.90
N PRO A 36 -18.77 -15.81 1.21
CA PRO A 36 -20.16 -15.55 0.86
C PRO A 36 -20.62 -14.35 1.69
N THR A 37 -21.31 -13.38 1.07
CA THR A 37 -22.15 -12.33 1.70
C THR A 37 -21.60 -10.92 2.01
N THR A 38 -20.59 -10.38 1.31
CA THR A 38 -20.31 -8.92 1.43
C THR A 38 -21.15 -8.08 0.46
N ARG A 39 -22.16 -7.37 1.00
CA ARG A 39 -23.11 -6.42 0.36
C ARG A 39 -22.46 -5.10 -0.11
N ALA A 40 -21.19 -5.14 -0.50
CA ALA A 40 -20.40 -3.93 -0.73
C ALA A 40 -20.91 -2.95 -1.81
N PRO A 41 -21.65 -3.34 -2.87
CA PRO A 41 -22.08 -2.37 -3.87
C PRO A 41 -23.01 -1.30 -3.28
N ASP A 42 -24.02 -1.71 -2.51
CA ASP A 42 -25.09 -0.80 -2.06
C ASP A 42 -24.65 0.11 -0.91
N GLU A 43 -23.68 -0.32 -0.09
CA GLU A 43 -23.15 0.47 1.04
C GLU A 43 -22.01 1.42 0.63
N LEU A 44 -21.43 1.25 -0.57
CA LEU A 44 -20.30 2.05 -1.04
C LEU A 44 -20.62 3.56 -1.05
N GLU A 45 -21.84 3.94 -1.38
CA GLU A 45 -22.26 5.34 -1.37
C GLU A 45 -22.24 5.91 0.06
N ARG A 46 -22.78 5.18 1.04
CA ARG A 46 -22.70 5.56 2.45
C ARG A 46 -21.26 5.70 2.93
N TYR A 47 -20.39 4.76 2.54
CA TYR A 47 -18.98 4.77 2.89
C TYR A 47 -18.23 5.96 2.29
N THR A 48 -18.48 6.29 1.01
CA THR A 48 -17.91 7.46 0.35
C THR A 48 -18.39 8.76 1.00
N MET A 49 -19.70 8.91 1.23
CA MET A 49 -20.25 10.11 1.87
C MET A 49 -19.72 10.33 3.28
N GLY A 50 -19.46 9.25 4.03
CA GLY A 50 -18.87 9.32 5.36
C GLY A 50 -17.44 9.88 5.40
N GLN A 51 -16.77 10.00 4.25
CA GLN A 51 -15.42 10.56 4.16
C GLN A 51 -15.37 12.04 3.85
N PHE A 52 -16.50 12.66 3.53
CA PHE A 52 -16.53 14.08 3.18
C PHE A 52 -16.08 14.94 4.36
N GLY A 53 -15.22 15.91 4.08
CA GLY A 53 -14.64 16.82 5.06
C GLY A 53 -13.48 16.24 5.89
N LYS A 54 -13.08 14.98 5.66
CA LYS A 54 -11.97 14.38 6.41
C LYS A 54 -10.63 14.91 5.91
N VAL A 55 -9.78 15.32 6.84
CA VAL A 55 -8.43 15.81 6.55
C VAL A 55 -7.43 14.69 6.78
N LEU A 56 -6.69 14.32 5.74
CA LEU A 56 -5.64 13.31 5.80
C LEU A 56 -4.27 13.98 5.90
N ASP A 57 -3.47 13.61 6.90
CA ASP A 57 -2.05 13.96 7.00
C ASP A 57 -1.21 12.82 6.40
N ILE A 58 -0.54 13.10 5.29
CA ILE A 58 0.19 12.10 4.51
C ILE A 58 1.68 12.41 4.48
N ARG A 59 2.46 11.34 4.70
CA ARG A 59 3.90 11.28 4.46
C ARG A 59 4.18 10.45 3.21
N LEU A 60 4.98 10.98 2.30
CA LEU A 60 5.46 10.25 1.13
C LEU A 60 6.90 9.80 1.36
N THR A 61 7.17 8.52 1.18
CA THR A 61 8.53 7.96 1.14
C THR A 61 8.82 7.52 -0.28
N VAL A 62 9.63 8.29 -0.98
CA VAL A 62 9.99 8.08 -2.38
C VAL A 62 11.34 7.36 -2.46
N GLY A 63 11.38 6.28 -3.23
CA GLY A 63 12.57 5.47 -3.46
C GLY A 63 12.18 4.09 -3.97
N GLY A 64 12.92 3.61 -4.97
CA GLY A 64 12.70 2.29 -5.53
C GLY A 64 13.24 1.20 -4.62
N ARG A 65 12.67 -0.02 -4.71
CA ARG A 65 13.26 -1.22 -4.09
C ARG A 65 14.72 -1.44 -4.49
N ASP A 66 15.09 -0.98 -5.68
CA ASP A 66 16.42 -1.18 -6.27
C ASP A 66 17.41 -0.05 -5.93
N THR A 67 16.96 1.00 -5.23
CA THR A 67 17.81 2.13 -4.87
C THR A 67 17.89 2.27 -3.36
N ASP A 68 19.10 2.24 -2.81
CA ASP A 68 19.36 2.51 -1.38
C ASP A 68 19.03 3.97 -0.97
N GLN A 69 18.62 4.79 -1.91
CA GLN A 69 18.29 6.19 -1.70
C GLN A 69 16.79 6.36 -1.48
N LEU A 70 16.44 6.73 -0.25
CA LEU A 70 15.10 7.10 0.16
C LEU A 70 15.07 8.60 0.44
N PHE A 71 14.02 9.28 -0.04
CA PHE A 71 13.70 10.60 0.46
C PHE A 71 12.26 10.69 0.92
N VAL A 72 12.08 11.40 2.02
CA VAL A 72 10.79 11.57 2.68
C VAL A 72 10.31 12.99 2.43
N VAL A 73 9.07 13.13 1.98
CA VAL A 73 8.33 14.38 1.91
C VAL A 73 7.22 14.30 2.94
N ASP A 74 7.18 15.26 3.86
CA ASP A 74 6.33 15.20 5.05
C ASP A 74 5.37 16.39 5.11
N GLY A 75 4.26 16.19 5.83
CA GLY A 75 3.31 17.24 6.18
C GLY A 75 2.35 17.65 5.06
N PHE A 76 2.08 16.76 4.09
CA PHE A 76 0.94 16.98 3.19
C PHE A 76 -0.34 16.87 3.99
N GLN A 77 -1.22 17.86 3.87
CA GLN A 77 -2.57 17.78 4.42
C GLN A 77 -3.57 18.11 3.33
N PHE A 78 -4.58 17.26 3.21
CA PHE A 78 -5.64 17.49 2.24
C PHE A 78 -6.99 16.96 2.73
N GLU A 79 -8.04 17.67 2.35
CA GLU A 79 -9.42 17.41 2.72
C GLU A 79 -10.14 16.65 1.59
N LEU A 80 -10.84 15.58 1.96
CA LEU A 80 -11.67 14.81 1.04
C LEU A 80 -12.99 15.55 0.79
N GLY A 81 -13.09 16.25 -0.33
CA GLY A 81 -14.26 17.07 -0.68
C GLY A 81 -15.46 16.22 -1.13
N GLU A 82 -16.67 16.76 -0.92
CA GLU A 82 -17.92 16.21 -1.44
C GLU A 82 -18.08 16.45 -2.94
N SER A 83 -17.64 17.64 -3.39
CA SER A 83 -17.96 18.14 -4.72
C SER A 83 -17.36 17.28 -5.82
N SER A 84 -18.21 16.88 -6.76
CA SER A 84 -17.81 16.28 -8.04
C SER A 84 -17.43 17.35 -9.07
N ASP A 85 -16.92 18.52 -8.64
CA ASP A 85 -16.51 19.65 -9.48
C ASP A 85 -15.27 19.33 -10.35
N VAL A 86 -15.33 18.20 -11.05
CA VAL A 86 -14.53 17.83 -12.21
C VAL A 86 -14.73 18.83 -13.35
N GLU A 87 -15.74 19.72 -13.25
CA GLU A 87 -16.06 20.77 -14.23
C GLU A 87 -16.16 22.17 -13.63
N ARG A 88 -15.18 22.61 -12.81
CA ARG A 88 -15.02 24.07 -12.59
C ARG A 88 -14.60 24.73 -13.91
N GLU A 89 -15.46 25.58 -14.46
CA GLU A 89 -15.17 26.46 -15.60
C GLU A 89 -14.78 25.76 -16.93
N GLY A 90 -15.30 24.55 -17.18
CA GLY A 90 -15.09 23.86 -18.47
C GLY A 90 -13.66 23.34 -18.71
N ARG A 91 -12.83 23.30 -17.66
CA ARG A 91 -11.55 22.58 -17.67
C ARG A 91 -11.66 21.33 -16.81
N LEU A 92 -11.32 20.18 -17.39
CA LEU A 92 -11.06 18.94 -16.65
C LEU A 92 -9.80 19.14 -15.80
N LEU A 93 -9.96 19.78 -14.64
CA LEU A 93 -8.88 20.06 -13.68
C LEU A 93 -8.67 18.88 -12.72
N SER A 94 -9.24 17.70 -12.99
CA SER A 94 -9.03 16.53 -12.12
C SER A 94 -8.10 15.53 -12.78
N VAL A 95 -7.21 14.96 -11.96
CA VAL A 95 -6.44 13.79 -12.35
C VAL A 95 -7.42 12.65 -12.63
N PRO A 96 -7.31 11.96 -13.79
CA PRO A 96 -8.17 10.80 -14.06
C PRO A 96 -7.89 9.73 -13.02
N LEU A 97 -8.94 9.05 -12.54
CA LEU A 97 -8.86 8.02 -11.49
C LEU A 97 -9.21 6.61 -12.03
N PRO A 98 -8.60 5.54 -11.48
CA PRO A 98 -8.63 4.20 -12.08
C PRO A 98 -9.96 3.46 -12.01
N GLY A 99 -10.86 3.82 -11.11
CA GLY A 99 -12.23 3.33 -11.02
C GLY A 99 -13.08 4.05 -12.06
N THR A 100 -13.33 5.34 -11.86
CA THR A 100 -14.21 6.17 -12.70
C THR A 100 -13.78 6.19 -14.18
N ASN A 101 -12.49 6.33 -14.46
CA ASN A 101 -11.96 6.37 -15.83
C ASN A 101 -11.37 5.02 -16.30
N GLY A 102 -11.58 3.96 -15.53
CA GLY A 102 -11.06 2.63 -15.82
C GLY A 102 -12.03 1.73 -16.60
N PRO A 103 -11.68 0.45 -16.75
CA PRO A 103 -12.49 -0.51 -17.49
C PRO A 103 -13.79 -0.92 -16.76
N ASN A 104 -13.89 -0.69 -15.44
CA ASN A 104 -15.07 -1.04 -14.65
C ASN A 104 -15.53 0.16 -13.78
N PRO A 105 -16.09 1.22 -14.37
CA PRO A 105 -16.55 2.40 -13.63
C PRO A 105 -17.62 2.10 -12.59
N GLN A 106 -18.43 1.06 -12.78
CA GLN A 106 -19.50 0.65 -11.87
C GLN A 106 -19.02 0.19 -10.48
N LEU A 107 -17.71 0.00 -10.29
CA LEU A 107 -17.09 -0.37 -9.02
C LEU A 107 -16.64 0.85 -8.19
N SER A 108 -16.81 2.05 -8.75
CA SER A 108 -16.58 3.34 -8.11
C SER A 108 -17.90 4.12 -8.05
N ARG A 109 -17.98 5.10 -7.14
CA ARG A 109 -19.10 6.05 -7.07
C ARG A 109 -18.82 7.37 -7.79
N GLY A 110 -17.66 7.48 -8.41
CA GLY A 110 -17.22 8.70 -9.10
C GLY A 110 -15.98 9.30 -8.47
N ALA A 111 -15.41 10.27 -9.18
CA ALA A 111 -14.30 11.05 -8.69
C ALA A 111 -14.82 12.29 -7.94
N HIS A 112 -14.25 12.54 -6.77
CA HIS A 112 -14.54 13.69 -5.92
C HIS A 112 -13.30 14.58 -5.84
N ALA A 113 -13.47 15.87 -5.62
CA ALA A 113 -12.35 16.80 -5.48
C ALA A 113 -11.62 16.61 -4.15
N ILE A 114 -10.31 16.82 -4.16
CA ILE A 114 -9.49 16.98 -2.95
C ILE A 114 -9.09 18.45 -2.83
N GLU A 115 -9.23 19.02 -1.65
CA GLU A 115 -8.69 20.34 -1.33
C GLU A 115 -7.37 20.21 -0.58
N THR A 116 -6.26 20.62 -1.21
CA THR A 116 -4.95 20.63 -0.55
C THR A 116 -4.91 21.79 0.46
N THR A 117 -4.86 21.46 1.76
CA THR A 117 -4.81 22.44 2.84
C THR A 117 -3.37 22.82 3.19
N LYS A 118 -2.43 21.89 3.01
CA LYS A 118 -1.00 22.10 3.27
C LYS A 118 -0.12 21.31 2.31
N ASP A 119 0.85 22.02 1.71
CA ASP A 119 1.89 21.42 0.88
C ASP A 119 2.91 20.64 1.71
N GLY A 120 3.47 19.61 1.08
CA GLY A 120 4.52 18.80 1.68
C GLY A 120 5.87 19.50 1.63
N THR A 121 6.76 19.13 2.54
CA THR A 121 8.12 19.68 2.58
C THR A 121 9.18 18.60 2.74
N PHE A 122 10.38 18.87 2.23
CA PHE A 122 11.55 18.03 2.44
C PHE A 122 12.82 18.88 2.55
N ILE A 123 13.88 18.32 3.12
CA ILE A 123 15.17 19.02 3.26
C ILE A 123 16.11 18.53 2.15
N SER A 124 16.52 19.44 1.27
CA SER A 124 17.55 19.23 0.24
C SER A 124 18.89 19.87 0.67
N LEU A 125 19.91 19.78 -0.19
CA LEU A 125 21.18 20.50 0.02
C LEU A 125 21.01 22.04 -0.06
N GLU A 126 19.95 22.51 -0.70
CA GLU A 126 19.60 23.92 -0.86
C GLU A 126 18.72 24.44 0.29
N GLY A 127 18.37 23.58 1.25
CA GLY A 127 17.55 23.91 2.41
C GLY A 127 16.18 23.26 2.37
N LEU A 128 15.20 23.90 3.01
CA LEU A 128 13.82 23.44 3.03
C LEU A 128 13.17 23.70 1.67
N GLN A 129 12.65 22.64 1.06
CA GLN A 129 11.97 22.65 -0.24
C GLN A 129 10.49 22.29 -0.03
N THR A 130 9.62 22.95 -0.77
CA THR A 130 8.17 22.70 -0.75
C THR A 130 7.77 21.91 -1.99
N VAL A 131 6.80 21.01 -1.82
CA VAL A 131 6.26 20.15 -2.88
C VAL A 131 4.76 20.41 -2.94
N GLU A 132 4.31 20.95 -4.06
CA GLU A 132 2.92 21.34 -4.27
C GLU A 132 2.15 20.25 -5.03
N LEU A 133 1.00 19.86 -4.48
CA LEU A 133 0.05 18.92 -5.11
C LEU A 133 -1.19 19.67 -5.58
N ARG A 134 -1.43 19.64 -6.89
CA ARG A 134 -2.56 20.32 -7.54
C ARG A 134 -3.58 19.33 -8.04
N ASP A 135 -4.76 19.84 -8.40
CA ASP A 135 -5.76 19.09 -9.18
C ASP A 135 -6.17 17.77 -8.52
N GLY A 136 -6.21 17.78 -7.19
CA GLY A 136 -6.42 16.59 -6.39
C GLY A 136 -7.81 15.99 -6.62
N SER A 137 -7.87 14.68 -6.80
CA SER A 137 -9.11 13.94 -6.94
C SER A 137 -9.04 12.63 -6.16
N TRP A 138 -10.15 12.19 -5.58
CA TRP A 138 -10.20 10.92 -4.89
C TRP A 138 -11.43 10.11 -5.27
N GLU A 139 -11.35 8.80 -5.07
CA GLU A 139 -12.49 7.90 -5.17
C GLU A 139 -12.27 6.68 -4.27
N MET A 140 -13.36 6.03 -3.91
CA MET A 140 -13.33 4.71 -3.29
C MET A 140 -13.76 3.66 -4.32
N VAL A 141 -12.93 2.64 -4.51
CA VAL A 141 -13.19 1.54 -5.44
C VAL A 141 -13.39 0.25 -4.65
N TRP A 142 -14.52 -0.41 -4.87
CA TRP A 142 -14.82 -1.69 -4.22
C TRP A 142 -15.18 -2.75 -5.26
N ARG A 143 -14.42 -3.83 -5.30
CA ARG A 143 -14.68 -4.93 -6.24
C ARG A 143 -15.77 -5.85 -5.70
N GLN A 144 -16.57 -6.39 -6.61
CA GLN A 144 -17.49 -7.47 -6.27
C GLN A 144 -16.71 -8.63 -5.65
N ASP A 145 -17.25 -9.19 -4.55
CA ASP A 145 -16.67 -10.29 -3.78
C ASP A 145 -15.29 -10.01 -3.14
N SER A 146 -14.86 -8.74 -3.10
CA SER A 146 -13.65 -8.33 -2.38
C SER A 146 -13.97 -7.94 -0.95
N ILE A 147 -13.16 -8.44 -0.02
CA ILE A 147 -13.24 -8.10 1.41
C ILE A 147 -12.68 -6.69 1.67
N ALA A 148 -11.80 -6.21 0.79
CA ALA A 148 -11.19 -4.89 0.87
C ALA A 148 -11.63 -4.00 -0.31
N GLY A 149 -11.91 -2.74 0.01
CA GLY A 149 -11.93 -1.64 -0.94
C GLY A 149 -10.56 -0.97 -1.04
N ILE A 150 -10.47 0.03 -1.90
CA ILE A 150 -9.28 0.85 -2.08
C ILE A 150 -9.70 2.31 -2.13
N LEU A 151 -9.13 3.12 -1.25
CA LEU A 151 -9.16 4.57 -1.36
C LEU A 151 -8.03 5.01 -2.31
N VAL A 152 -8.37 5.70 -3.38
CA VAL A 152 -7.43 6.20 -4.38
C VAL A 152 -7.46 7.72 -4.35
N CYS A 153 -6.29 8.35 -4.20
CA CYS A 153 -6.12 9.80 -4.30
C CYS A 153 -5.12 10.10 -5.43
N GLY A 154 -5.53 10.85 -6.45
CA GLY A 154 -4.70 11.32 -7.56
C GLY A 154 -4.36 12.80 -7.41
N PHE A 155 -3.14 13.18 -7.77
CA PHE A 155 -2.67 14.57 -7.75
C PHE A 155 -1.77 14.87 -8.93
N ASN A 156 -1.76 16.11 -9.40
CA ASN A 156 -0.76 16.61 -10.34
C ASN A 156 0.37 17.28 -9.56
N LEU A 157 1.57 16.73 -9.70
CA LEU A 157 2.78 17.34 -9.20
C LEU A 157 3.24 18.45 -10.15
N ALA A 158 3.36 19.67 -9.63
CA ALA A 158 3.70 20.85 -10.45
C ALA A 158 5.12 20.81 -11.01
N GLU A 159 6.08 20.37 -10.20
CA GLU A 159 7.51 20.37 -10.52
C GLU A 159 8.20 19.09 -10.05
N ASP A 160 9.34 18.75 -10.66
CA ASP A 160 10.13 17.59 -10.23
C ASP A 160 10.69 17.85 -8.81
N ALA A 161 10.37 16.99 -7.85
CA ALA A 161 11.01 17.03 -6.53
C ALA A 161 12.21 16.08 -6.53
N ARG A 162 13.42 16.61 -6.26
CA ARG A 162 14.68 15.85 -6.33
C ARG A 162 15.45 15.93 -5.02
N ARG A 163 15.90 14.77 -4.53
CA ARG A 163 16.84 14.67 -3.42
C ARG A 163 17.83 13.54 -3.70
N ASN A 164 19.11 13.88 -3.80
CA ASN A 164 20.17 12.96 -4.22
C ASN A 164 19.83 12.33 -5.59
N SER A 165 19.82 10.99 -5.71
CA SER A 165 19.38 10.26 -6.91
C SER A 165 17.87 9.95 -6.92
N GLY A 166 17.14 10.29 -5.86
CA GLY A 166 15.69 10.14 -5.81
C GLY A 166 15.02 11.28 -6.58
N VAL A 167 14.17 10.92 -7.53
CA VAL A 167 13.39 11.86 -8.33
C VAL A 167 11.92 11.47 -8.27
N LEU A 168 11.10 12.40 -7.76
CA LEU A 168 9.66 12.38 -7.94
C LEU A 168 9.36 13.26 -9.16
N GLU A 169 9.12 12.60 -10.29
CA GLU A 169 8.89 13.26 -11.58
C GLU A 169 7.56 14.01 -11.56
N LYS A 170 7.52 15.20 -12.18
CA LYS A 170 6.30 15.99 -12.38
C LYS A 170 5.22 15.21 -13.12
N GLY A 171 3.97 15.55 -12.86
CA GLY A 171 2.79 14.94 -13.49
C GLY A 171 1.91 14.18 -12.51
N ALA A 172 1.09 13.27 -13.03
CA ALA A 172 0.08 12.57 -12.24
C ALA A 172 0.72 11.52 -11.31
N ILE A 173 0.50 11.70 -10.01
CA ILE A 173 0.85 10.74 -8.97
C ILE A 173 -0.44 10.22 -8.31
N TYR A 174 -0.36 9.00 -7.79
CA TYR A 174 -1.49 8.30 -7.20
C TYR A 174 -1.07 7.68 -5.87
N LEU A 175 -1.88 7.93 -4.86
CA LEU A 175 -1.82 7.31 -3.55
C LEU A 175 -2.95 6.29 -3.48
N THR A 176 -2.66 5.12 -2.92
CA THR A 176 -3.67 4.06 -2.78
C THR A 176 -3.56 3.42 -1.41
N PHE A 177 -4.68 3.38 -0.70
CA PHE A 177 -4.77 2.81 0.64
C PHE A 177 -5.85 1.71 0.65
N PRO A 178 -5.51 0.48 1.03
CA PRO A 178 -6.52 -0.55 1.26
C PRO A 178 -7.46 -0.14 2.39
N VAL A 179 -8.76 -0.32 2.17
CA VAL A 179 -9.82 -0.02 3.14
C VAL A 179 -10.59 -1.30 3.42
N TYR A 180 -10.88 -1.56 4.68
CA TYR A 180 -11.63 -2.72 5.14
C TYR A 180 -12.84 -2.26 5.94
N THR A 181 -13.92 -3.04 5.89
CA THR A 181 -14.93 -2.98 6.96
C THR A 181 -14.35 -3.63 8.22
N ASP A 182 -14.83 -3.25 9.40
CA ASP A 182 -14.38 -3.86 10.67
C ASP A 182 -14.49 -5.40 10.65
N GLU A 183 -15.62 -5.92 10.17
CA GLU A 183 -15.87 -7.35 10.02
C GLU A 183 -14.93 -8.01 9.00
N GLY A 184 -14.72 -7.34 7.86
CA GLY A 184 -13.84 -7.80 6.80
C GLY A 184 -12.39 -7.88 7.27
N LEU A 185 -11.93 -6.87 8.01
CA LEU A 185 -10.59 -6.85 8.58
C LEU A 185 -10.39 -7.99 9.57
N ALA A 186 -11.32 -8.18 10.52
CA ALA A 186 -11.24 -9.23 11.52
C ALA A 186 -11.19 -10.63 10.87
N SER A 187 -12.01 -10.86 9.84
CA SER A 187 -12.02 -12.13 9.08
C SER A 187 -10.69 -12.41 8.36
N VAL A 188 -10.11 -11.39 7.72
CA VAL A 188 -8.85 -11.52 6.99
C VAL A 188 -7.67 -11.68 7.97
N GLN A 189 -7.68 -10.99 9.11
CA GLN A 189 -6.69 -11.15 10.17
C GLN A 189 -6.73 -12.56 10.79
N ALA A 190 -7.93 -13.09 11.05
CA ALA A 190 -8.08 -14.48 11.52
C ALA A 190 -7.51 -15.47 10.50
N THR A 191 -7.82 -15.28 9.22
CA THR A 191 -7.27 -16.10 8.12
C THR A 191 -5.75 -16.00 8.04
N LYS A 192 -5.19 -14.80 8.20
CA LYS A 192 -3.74 -14.56 8.24
C LYS A 192 -3.10 -15.30 9.42
N SER A 193 -3.68 -15.19 10.61
CA SER A 193 -3.20 -15.88 11.82
C SER A 193 -3.18 -17.40 11.64
N MET A 194 -4.24 -17.99 11.09
CA MET A 194 -4.30 -19.43 10.80
C MET A 194 -3.23 -19.86 9.81
N LYS A 195 -3.04 -19.11 8.72
CA LYS A 195 -2.00 -19.41 7.72
C LYS A 195 -0.59 -19.19 8.25
N GLN A 196 -0.40 -18.20 9.13
CA GLN A 196 0.87 -17.94 9.80
C GLN A 196 1.24 -19.12 10.71
N ALA A 197 0.30 -19.62 11.51
CA ALA A 197 0.53 -20.79 12.36
C ALA A 197 0.91 -22.04 11.53
N ALA A 198 0.22 -22.29 10.42
CA ALA A 198 0.57 -23.38 9.50
C ALA A 198 1.96 -23.20 8.87
N TYR A 199 2.31 -21.97 8.47
CA TYR A 199 3.63 -21.64 7.94
C TYR A 199 4.73 -21.90 8.97
N ASP A 200 4.53 -21.47 10.22
CA ASP A 200 5.51 -21.63 11.30
C ASP A 200 5.70 -23.10 11.67
N MET A 201 4.63 -23.91 11.62
CA MET A 201 4.72 -25.36 11.77
C MET A 201 5.61 -26.00 10.70
N HIS A 202 5.37 -25.71 9.41
CA HIS A 202 6.19 -26.25 8.33
C HIS A 202 7.64 -25.71 8.33
N LYS A 203 7.82 -24.46 8.77
CA LYS A 203 9.16 -23.87 8.98
C LYS A 203 9.93 -24.65 10.04
N LYS A 204 9.29 -24.96 11.16
CA LYS A 204 9.88 -25.78 12.23
C LYS A 204 10.23 -27.18 11.73
N GLU A 205 9.30 -27.86 11.04
CA GLU A 205 9.56 -29.18 10.44
C GLU A 205 10.74 -29.17 9.48
N ARG A 206 10.84 -28.15 8.62
CA ARG A 206 11.97 -27.96 7.71
C ARG A 206 13.28 -27.84 8.48
N ASP A 207 13.31 -26.99 9.51
CA ASP A 207 14.52 -26.75 10.30
C ASP A 207 14.96 -28.02 11.04
N GLU A 208 14.02 -28.77 11.61
CA GLU A 208 14.27 -30.09 12.22
C GLU A 208 14.86 -31.10 11.21
N GLN A 209 14.29 -31.19 10.00
CA GLN A 209 14.83 -32.09 8.97
C GLN A 209 16.24 -31.65 8.51
N LEU A 210 16.51 -30.35 8.40
CA LEU A 210 17.84 -29.84 8.05
C LEU A 210 18.90 -30.16 9.11
N ASP A 211 18.52 -30.14 10.39
CA ASP A 211 19.42 -30.56 11.47
C ASP A 211 19.71 -32.06 11.40
N LEU A 212 18.72 -32.89 11.05
CA LEU A 212 18.92 -34.32 10.80
C LEU A 212 19.84 -34.59 9.60
N VAL A 213 19.79 -33.77 8.53
CA VAL A 213 20.75 -33.84 7.40
C VAL A 213 22.19 -33.63 7.89
N ARG A 214 22.39 -32.70 8.84
CA ARG A 214 23.72 -32.38 9.38
C ARG A 214 24.25 -33.51 10.26
N SER A 215 23.40 -34.09 11.12
CA SER A 215 23.80 -35.10 12.10
C SER A 215 23.87 -36.53 11.55
N ALA A 216 23.14 -36.86 10.47
CA ALA A 216 23.09 -38.22 9.97
C ALA A 216 24.46 -38.68 9.40
N PRO A 217 24.96 -39.87 9.75
CA PRO A 217 26.23 -40.36 9.23
C PRO A 217 26.11 -40.94 7.81
N ASN A 218 24.94 -41.48 7.45
CA ASN A 218 24.70 -42.17 6.19
C ASN A 218 24.25 -41.17 5.08
N PRO A 219 24.92 -41.11 3.92
CA PRO A 219 24.51 -40.28 2.79
C PRO A 219 23.06 -40.49 2.33
N LEU A 220 22.54 -41.73 2.38
CA LEU A 220 21.14 -42.01 2.00
C LEU A 220 20.15 -41.40 2.97
N MET A 221 20.46 -41.41 4.27
CA MET A 221 19.64 -40.75 5.29
C MET A 221 19.68 -39.24 5.13
N LYS A 222 20.85 -38.66 4.81
CA LYS A 222 20.96 -37.23 4.47
C LYS A 222 20.07 -36.87 3.28
N ALA A 223 20.10 -37.67 2.22
CA ALA A 223 19.26 -37.44 1.05
C ALA A 223 17.76 -37.51 1.38
N LEU A 224 17.35 -38.46 2.23
CA LEU A 224 15.97 -38.59 2.70
C LEU A 224 15.52 -37.37 3.52
N HIS A 225 16.31 -36.97 4.53
CA HIS A 225 16.00 -35.79 5.35
C HIS A 225 15.98 -34.51 4.53
N TYR A 226 16.88 -34.37 3.54
CA TYR A 226 16.89 -33.23 2.63
C TYR A 226 15.61 -33.18 1.78
N ARG A 227 15.16 -34.32 1.26
CA ARG A 227 13.87 -34.40 0.54
C ARG A 227 12.70 -33.98 1.41
N ASN A 228 12.67 -34.43 2.67
CA ASN A 228 11.61 -34.04 3.60
C ASN A 228 11.65 -32.55 3.91
N ALA A 229 12.84 -31.97 4.12
CA ALA A 229 13.00 -30.53 4.31
C ALA A 229 12.48 -29.74 3.09
N TYR A 230 12.75 -30.23 1.88
CA TYR A 230 12.24 -29.62 0.65
C TYR A 230 10.72 -29.72 0.53
N GLN A 231 10.13 -30.86 0.91
CA GLN A 231 8.67 -31.01 0.96
C GLN A 231 8.02 -30.02 1.94
N SER A 232 8.59 -29.85 3.14
CA SER A 232 8.12 -28.83 4.09
C SER A 232 8.24 -27.42 3.52
N LEU A 233 9.30 -27.11 2.75
CA LEU A 233 9.44 -25.83 2.06
C LEU A 233 8.32 -25.62 1.01
N GLU A 234 7.98 -26.64 0.23
CA GLU A 234 6.84 -26.58 -0.70
C GLU A 234 5.52 -26.35 0.06
N SER A 235 5.31 -27.03 1.18
CA SER A 235 4.15 -26.80 2.06
C SER A 235 4.12 -25.38 2.63
N MET A 236 5.28 -24.81 3.02
CA MET A 236 5.38 -23.41 3.45
C MET A 236 4.90 -22.46 2.35
N HIS A 237 5.34 -22.65 1.11
CA HIS A 237 4.89 -21.84 -0.03
C HIS A 237 3.40 -22.08 -0.35
N GLY A 238 2.92 -23.32 -0.17
CA GLY A 238 1.53 -23.72 -0.37
C GLY A 238 0.54 -23.06 0.59
N THR A 239 0.98 -22.56 1.75
CA THR A 239 0.11 -21.81 2.69
C THR A 239 -0.49 -20.55 2.06
N GLY A 240 0.17 -19.97 1.05
CA GLY A 240 -0.23 -18.71 0.43
C GLY A 240 -0.14 -17.49 1.36
N LEU A 241 0.62 -17.58 2.46
CA LEU A 241 0.83 -16.49 3.42
C LEU A 241 1.39 -15.22 2.75
N SER A 242 2.22 -15.37 1.72
CA SER A 242 2.81 -14.25 0.96
C SER A 242 1.75 -13.31 0.35
N ARG A 243 0.55 -13.82 0.07
CA ARG A 243 -0.58 -13.03 -0.46
C ARG A 243 -1.27 -12.18 0.61
N LEU A 244 -1.02 -12.47 1.89
CA LEU A 244 -1.57 -11.75 3.04
C LEU A 244 -0.51 -10.89 3.74
N ALA A 245 0.64 -10.68 3.10
CA ALA A 245 1.72 -9.86 3.66
C ALA A 245 1.29 -8.42 3.92
N GLU A 246 0.41 -7.88 3.08
CA GLU A 246 -0.10 -6.50 3.14
C GLU A 246 -1.24 -6.32 4.13
N VAL A 247 -1.80 -7.40 4.67
CA VAL A 247 -2.87 -7.32 5.67
C VAL A 247 -2.26 -6.84 6.98
N PRO A 248 -2.77 -5.78 7.62
CA PRO A 248 -2.23 -5.30 8.89
C PRO A 248 -2.46 -6.34 9.99
N SER A 249 -1.43 -6.61 10.79
CA SER A 249 -1.53 -7.55 11.91
C SER A 249 -1.93 -6.85 13.22
N THR A 250 -1.65 -5.55 13.34
CA THR A 250 -1.87 -4.78 14.57
C THR A 250 -2.88 -3.67 14.33
N GLU A 251 -3.54 -3.22 15.40
CA GLU A 251 -4.42 -2.05 15.35
C GLU A 251 -3.63 -0.75 15.10
N GLU A 252 -2.35 -0.72 15.41
CA GLU A 252 -1.47 0.43 15.16
C GLU A 252 -1.23 0.67 13.66
N ASP A 253 -1.38 -0.36 12.82
CA ASP A 253 -1.19 -0.29 11.38
C ASP A 253 -2.43 0.21 10.61
N VAL A 254 -3.54 0.43 11.32
CA VAL A 254 -4.81 0.89 10.74
C VAL A 254 -5.26 2.21 11.35
N VAL A 255 -6.07 2.94 10.59
CA VAL A 255 -6.78 4.14 11.05
C VAL A 255 -8.25 4.01 10.68
N GLU A 256 -9.11 4.45 11.59
CA GLU A 256 -10.55 4.54 11.36
C GLU A 256 -10.85 5.69 10.39
N ILE A 257 -11.52 5.37 9.28
CA ILE A 257 -11.85 6.29 8.19
C ILE A 257 -13.38 6.31 8.07
N GLY A 258 -14.05 6.99 8.99
CA GLY A 258 -15.52 7.03 9.09
C GLY A 258 -16.14 5.79 9.76
N GLU A 259 -17.47 5.73 9.80
CA GLU A 259 -18.20 4.70 10.54
C GLU A 259 -17.97 3.29 9.97
N GLY A 260 -17.33 2.42 10.76
CA GLY A 260 -17.19 0.99 10.46
C GLY A 260 -16.13 0.65 9.40
N LEU A 261 -15.29 1.62 9.03
CA LEU A 261 -14.22 1.45 8.05
C LEU A 261 -12.85 1.71 8.68
N ARG A 262 -11.90 0.84 8.33
CA ARG A 262 -10.50 0.99 8.69
C ARG A 262 -9.64 0.98 7.44
N ALA A 263 -8.83 2.01 7.26
CA ALA A 263 -7.81 2.03 6.23
C ALA A 263 -6.46 1.61 6.79
N VAL A 264 -5.66 0.96 5.96
CA VAL A 264 -4.27 0.65 6.30
C VAL A 264 -3.46 1.94 6.22
N LYS A 265 -2.70 2.26 7.28
CA LYS A 265 -1.84 3.46 7.31
C LYS A 265 -0.85 3.50 6.16
N THR A 266 -0.33 2.33 5.79
CA THR A 266 0.64 2.18 4.71
C THR A 266 -0.05 1.89 3.39
N GLY A 267 0.08 2.82 2.45
CA GLY A 267 -0.39 2.73 1.08
C GLY A 267 0.75 2.73 0.07
N THR A 268 0.40 2.69 -1.21
CA THR A 268 1.38 2.73 -2.30
C THR A 268 1.34 4.05 -3.06
N LEU A 269 2.52 4.57 -3.40
CA LEU A 269 2.70 5.76 -4.24
C LEU A 269 3.18 5.33 -5.62
N TRP A 270 2.43 5.67 -6.66
CA TRP A 270 2.75 5.29 -8.04
C TRP A 270 2.37 6.39 -9.04
N THR A 271 2.87 6.29 -10.26
CA THR A 271 2.59 7.21 -11.37
C THR A 271 2.27 6.44 -12.65
N THR A 272 1.66 7.11 -13.62
CA THR A 272 1.50 6.60 -14.99
C THR A 272 2.52 7.28 -15.90
N ALA A 273 3.31 6.50 -16.64
CA ALA A 273 4.49 6.96 -17.38
C ALA A 273 4.23 8.04 -18.46
N LYS A 274 2.96 8.38 -18.74
CA LYS A 274 2.59 9.36 -19.79
C LYS A 274 1.39 10.25 -19.40
N GLY A 275 0.96 10.25 -18.14
CA GLY A 275 -0.29 10.93 -17.75
C GLY A 275 -1.50 10.52 -18.59
N ARG A 276 -1.47 9.32 -19.19
CA ARG A 276 -2.53 8.82 -20.07
C ARG A 276 -3.62 8.17 -19.23
N ALA A 277 -4.86 8.39 -19.65
CA ALA A 277 -6.05 7.78 -19.06
C ALA A 277 -5.95 6.24 -19.01
N PHE A 278 -6.66 5.63 -18.06
CA PHE A 278 -6.71 4.20 -17.78
C PHE A 278 -7.43 3.36 -18.86
N SER A 279 -7.08 3.54 -20.13
CA SER A 279 -7.69 2.77 -21.22
C SER A 279 -7.34 1.29 -21.11
N SER A 280 -8.28 0.44 -21.54
CA SER A 280 -8.11 -1.03 -21.56
C SER A 280 -6.87 -1.48 -22.37
N SER A 281 -6.47 -0.71 -23.38
CA SER A 281 -5.25 -0.96 -24.16
C SER A 281 -3.96 -0.49 -23.48
N ALA A 282 -4.03 0.55 -22.64
CA ALA A 282 -2.91 1.00 -21.82
C ALA A 282 -2.64 0.05 -20.65
N MET A 283 -3.67 -0.62 -20.10
CA MET A 283 -3.48 -1.65 -19.07
C MET A 283 -2.68 -2.88 -19.54
N ALA A 284 -2.64 -3.14 -20.85
CA ALA A 284 -1.88 -4.26 -21.42
C ALA A 284 -0.36 -4.01 -21.46
N LYS A 285 0.10 -2.77 -21.24
CA LYS A 285 1.51 -2.41 -21.12
C LYS A 285 1.72 -1.88 -19.71
N ASN A 286 2.76 -2.34 -19.02
CA ASN A 286 3.08 -1.95 -17.64
C ASN A 286 3.49 -0.47 -17.53
N ASP A 287 2.60 0.47 -17.85
CA ASP A 287 2.84 1.91 -17.85
C ASP A 287 2.76 2.50 -16.43
N ARG A 288 2.55 1.66 -15.42
CA ARG A 288 2.54 2.05 -14.00
C ARG A 288 3.91 1.86 -13.38
N LYS A 289 4.41 2.92 -12.76
CA LYS A 289 5.69 2.93 -12.03
C LYS A 289 5.40 3.24 -10.56
N LEU A 290 5.71 2.31 -9.66
CA LEU A 290 5.77 2.55 -8.21
C LEU A 290 6.95 3.46 -7.95
N LEU A 291 6.67 4.49 -7.19
CA LEU A 291 7.64 5.50 -6.79
C LEU A 291 8.01 5.31 -5.32
N GLY A 292 7.12 4.71 -4.52
CA GLY A 292 7.41 4.35 -3.14
C GLY A 292 6.15 4.08 -2.32
N ILE A 293 6.16 4.56 -1.09
CA ILE A 293 5.15 4.30 -0.06
C ILE A 293 4.50 5.62 0.35
N ALA A 294 3.18 5.59 0.56
CA ALA A 294 2.45 6.67 1.20
C ALA A 294 2.03 6.22 2.59
N THR A 295 2.13 7.08 3.60
CA THR A 295 1.76 6.74 4.97
C THR A 295 0.81 7.78 5.53
N ILE A 296 -0.36 7.33 6.01
CA ILE A 296 -1.28 8.17 6.78
C ILE A 296 -0.69 8.34 8.18
N VAL A 297 -0.33 9.58 8.52
CA VAL A 297 0.24 9.95 9.81
C VAL A 297 -0.87 10.21 10.82
N ALA A 298 -1.88 10.97 10.41
CA ALA A 298 -3.04 11.32 11.22
C ALA A 298 -4.26 11.57 10.32
N ILE A 299 -5.45 11.49 10.94
CA ILE A 299 -6.70 11.91 10.34
C ILE A 299 -7.36 12.85 11.32
N ASP A 300 -7.68 14.05 10.86
CA ASP A 300 -8.49 15.00 11.64
C ASP A 300 -9.97 14.77 11.31
N VAL A 301 -10.79 14.69 12.37
CA VAL A 301 -12.20 14.23 12.31
C VAL A 301 -13.15 15.39 12.35
#